data_AF-A0A7Y8WLT4-F1
#
_entry.id   AF-A0A7Y8WLT4-F1
#
_cell.length_a   1.000
_cell.length_b   1.000
_cell.length_c   1.000
_cell.angle_alpha   90.00
_cell.angle_beta   90.00
_cell.angle_gamma   90.00
#
_symmetry.space_group_name_H-M   'P 1'
#
loop_
_entity.id
_entity.type
_entity.pdbx_description
1 polymer ?
#
loop_
_entity_poly.entity_id
_entity_poly.type
_entity_poly.pdbx_seq_one_letter_code
_entity_poly.pdbx_strand_id
1 'polypeptide(L)'
;MRGKELLYILGFVLVIVVAITSTKLQGSLESASTNLEVNSPAAGLIQLSEEGRQDAATMGLLNAPPMQHVTHVDRWNGELHHESCLACHGKEGTGAPTPPDDHFYDNDPKGQVFRDNCVQCHAQQTDTKTAFNE
;
A
#
# COMPACT_ATOMS: atom_id res chain seq x y z
N MET A 1 2.42 -60.07 9.53
CA MET A 1 1.76 -58.78 9.19
C MET A 1 2.31 -57.60 10.00
N ARG A 2 2.70 -57.78 11.28
CA ARG A 2 3.21 -56.72 12.17
C ARG A 2 4.51 -55.98 11.76
N GLY A 3 5.38 -56.58 10.94
CA GLY A 3 6.68 -55.97 10.60
C GLY A 3 6.58 -54.77 9.65
N LYS A 4 5.64 -54.82 8.69
CA LYS A 4 5.43 -53.72 7.72
C LYS A 4 4.70 -52.54 8.37
N GLU A 5 3.75 -52.82 9.26
CA GLU A 5 3.04 -51.81 10.06
C GLU A 5 4.00 -51.06 10.99
N LEU A 6 4.94 -51.75 11.63
CA LEU A 6 5.98 -51.11 12.44
C LEU A 6 6.91 -50.23 11.60
N LEU A 7 7.23 -50.62 10.37
CA LEU A 7 8.01 -49.79 9.44
C LEU A 7 7.27 -48.51 9.04
N TYR A 8 5.96 -48.59 8.80
CA TYR A 8 5.16 -47.40 8.48
C TYR A 8 5.02 -46.44 9.67
N ILE A 9 4.82 -46.98 10.88
CA ILE A 9 4.76 -46.17 12.11
C ILE A 9 6.10 -45.48 12.36
N LEU A 10 7.21 -46.20 12.20
CA LEU A 10 8.55 -45.64 12.40
C LEU A 10 8.89 -44.57 11.35
N GLY A 11 8.48 -44.77 10.10
CA GLY A 11 8.58 -43.76 9.05
C GLY A 11 7.75 -42.50 9.34
N PHE A 12 6.51 -42.67 9.81
CA PHE A 12 5.63 -41.55 10.16
C PHE A 12 6.17 -40.72 11.33
N VAL A 13 6.68 -41.38 12.37
CA VAL A 13 7.32 -40.71 13.52
C VAL A 13 8.57 -39.95 13.07
N LEU A 14 9.37 -40.53 12.17
CA LEU A 14 10.56 -39.87 11.64
C LEU A 14 10.20 -38.58 10.86
N VAL A 15 9.13 -38.61 10.05
CA VAL A 15 8.64 -37.41 9.34
C VAL A 15 8.19 -36.33 10.32
N ILE A 16 7.48 -36.69 11.39
CA ILE A 16 7.05 -35.73 12.42
C ILE A 16 8.26 -35.11 13.13
N VAL A 17 9.26 -35.91 13.49
CA VAL A 17 10.48 -35.42 14.15
C VAL A 17 11.24 -34.45 13.24
N VAL A 18 11.34 -34.76 11.94
CA VAL A 18 11.97 -33.86 10.95
C VAL A 18 11.19 -32.56 10.79
N ALA A 19 9.85 -32.60 10.78
CA ALA A 19 9.02 -31.38 10.68
C ALA A 19 9.16 -30.47 11.92
N ILE A 20 9.20 -31.04 13.12
CA ILE A 20 9.36 -30.30 14.39
C ILE A 20 10.78 -29.72 14.52
N THR A 21 11.80 -30.46 14.11
CA THR A 21 13.18 -29.97 14.12
C THR A 21 13.41 -28.87 13.07
N SER A 22 12.76 -28.96 11.90
CA SER A 22 12.81 -27.90 10.87
C SER A 22 12.20 -26.58 11.35
N THR A 23 11.07 -26.63 12.06
CA THR A 23 10.43 -25.41 12.62
C THR A 23 11.25 -24.77 13.73
N LYS A 24 11.92 -25.56 14.60
CA LYS A 24 12.83 -25.00 15.62
C LYS A 24 14.13 -24.45 15.03
N LEU A 25 14.66 -25.08 13.98
CA LEU A 25 15.85 -24.60 13.30
C LEU A 25 15.58 -23.31 12.53
N GLN A 26 14.39 -23.16 11.92
CA GLN A 26 14.00 -21.92 11.24
C GLN A 26 13.81 -20.76 12.22
N GLY A 27 13.20 -20.99 13.39
CA GLY A 27 13.13 -19.97 14.45
C GLY A 27 14.50 -19.60 15.05
N SER A 28 15.45 -20.56 15.06
CA SER A 28 16.84 -20.31 15.48
C SER A 28 17.68 -19.63 14.40
N LEU A 29 17.37 -19.82 13.11
CA LEU A 29 17.98 -19.13 11.97
C LEU A 29 17.44 -17.71 11.80
N GLU A 30 16.15 -17.48 12.07
CA GLU A 30 15.62 -16.13 12.25
C GLU A 30 16.33 -15.44 13.43
N SER A 31 16.46 -16.10 14.59
CA SER A 31 17.16 -15.55 15.76
C SER A 31 18.67 -15.35 15.55
N ALA A 32 19.31 -16.15 14.69
CA ALA A 32 20.72 -16.00 14.32
C ALA A 32 20.95 -14.95 13.21
N SER A 33 19.94 -14.70 12.36
CA SER A 33 20.00 -13.63 11.35
C SER A 33 19.73 -12.24 11.95
N THR A 34 19.14 -12.17 13.14
CA THR A 34 18.96 -10.91 13.90
C THR A 34 20.16 -10.55 14.80
N ASN A 35 21.25 -11.32 14.79
CA ASN A 35 22.48 -11.05 15.55
C ASN A 35 23.70 -10.76 14.67
N LEU A 36 23.48 -10.26 13.45
CA LEU A 36 24.48 -9.37 12.87
C LEU A 36 24.32 -8.02 13.57
N GLU A 37 25.07 -7.86 14.66
CA GLU A 37 25.49 -6.58 15.20
C GLU A 37 26.24 -5.84 14.08
N VAL A 38 25.46 -5.23 13.20
CA VAL A 38 25.96 -4.17 12.34
C VAL A 38 26.19 -3.01 13.29
N ASN A 39 27.43 -2.89 13.76
CA ASN A 39 28.00 -1.64 14.25
C ASN A 39 28.12 -0.65 13.07
N SER A 40 27.01 -0.44 12.36
CA SER A 40 26.80 0.75 11.57
C SER A 40 26.50 1.81 12.61
N PRO A 41 27.14 3.00 12.54
CA PRO A 41 26.56 4.15 13.21
C PRO A 41 25.10 4.13 12.77
N ALA A 42 24.17 4.23 13.73
CA ALA A 42 22.79 4.46 13.40
C ALA A 42 22.82 5.46 12.26
N ALA A 43 22.41 5.05 11.06
CA ALA A 43 21.94 5.99 10.07
C ALA A 43 20.63 6.50 10.65
N GLY A 44 20.74 7.18 11.80
CA GLY A 44 19.76 8.09 12.28
C GLY A 44 19.59 8.98 11.08
N LEU A 45 18.40 8.91 10.51
CA LEU A 45 17.85 10.04 9.80
C LEU A 45 18.35 11.25 10.59
N ILE A 46 19.09 12.15 9.94
CA ILE A 46 19.53 13.39 10.57
C ILE A 46 18.24 14.16 10.85
N GLN A 47 17.61 13.84 11.97
CA GLN A 47 16.43 14.48 12.45
C GLN A 47 16.96 15.64 13.25
N LEU A 48 16.82 16.83 12.66
CA LEU A 48 17.10 18.08 13.34
C LEU A 48 16.35 18.07 14.68
N SER A 49 17.02 18.51 15.75
CA SER A 49 16.39 18.72 17.05
C SER A 49 15.16 19.62 16.88
N GLU A 50 14.09 19.35 17.62
CA GLU A 50 12.83 20.09 17.52
C GLU A 50 13.04 21.60 17.74
N GLU A 51 14.00 21.96 18.59
CA GLU A 51 14.41 23.34 18.84
C GLU A 51 15.04 23.98 17.58
N GLY A 52 14.30 24.87 16.92
CA GLY A 52 14.77 25.60 15.73
C GLY A 52 14.56 24.88 14.40
N ARG A 53 13.92 23.70 14.40
CA ARG A 53 13.38 23.11 13.17
C ARG A 53 12.25 24.02 12.71
N GLN A 54 12.37 24.64 11.54
CA GLN A 54 11.22 25.31 10.95
C GLN A 54 10.10 24.27 10.88
N ASP A 55 8.88 24.66 11.27
CA ASP A 55 7.69 23.87 10.96
C ASP A 55 7.91 23.33 9.56
N ALA A 56 7.71 22.03 9.36
CA ALA A 56 7.67 21.49 8.02
C ALA A 56 6.48 22.19 7.35
N ALA A 57 6.72 23.40 6.86
CA ALA A 57 5.92 24.07 5.88
C ALA A 57 5.91 23.05 4.78
N THR A 58 4.82 22.28 4.76
CA THR A 58 4.59 21.26 3.77
C THR A 58 4.86 21.98 2.47
N MET A 59 5.89 21.54 1.75
CA MET A 59 6.16 22.02 0.40
C MET A 59 4.89 21.66 -0.37
N GLY A 60 3.94 22.60 -0.39
CA GLY A 60 2.64 22.39 -0.98
C GLY A 60 2.91 22.07 -2.43
N LEU A 61 2.66 20.82 -2.82
CA LEU A 61 2.87 20.41 -4.19
C LEU A 61 1.94 21.27 -5.04
N LEU A 62 2.54 22.16 -5.83
CA LEU A 62 1.79 22.95 -6.79
C LEU A 62 1.11 21.96 -7.74
N ASN A 63 -0.22 22.06 -7.84
CA ASN A 63 -1.06 21.17 -8.64
C ASN A 63 -1.06 19.70 -8.15
N ALA A 64 -0.97 19.46 -6.83
CA ALA A 64 -1.32 18.15 -6.30
C ALA A 64 -2.74 17.75 -6.74
N PRO A 65 -2.94 16.52 -7.23
CA PRO A 65 -4.28 16.02 -7.50
C PRO A 65 -5.15 16.13 -6.25
N PRO A 66 -6.39 16.64 -6.35
CA PRO A 66 -7.28 16.69 -5.21
C PRO A 66 -7.57 15.29 -4.68
N MET A 67 -7.61 15.16 -3.36
CA MET A 67 -8.09 13.93 -2.73
C MET A 67 -9.56 13.70 -3.09
N GLN A 68 -9.97 12.44 -3.15
CA GLN A 68 -11.37 12.10 -3.36
C GLN A 68 -12.21 12.59 -2.19
N HIS A 69 -13.41 13.07 -2.48
CA HIS A 69 -14.36 13.46 -1.44
C HIS A 69 -14.79 12.24 -0.62
N VAL A 70 -15.19 12.43 0.63
CA VAL A 70 -15.60 11.34 1.55
C VAL A 70 -16.77 10.50 1.02
N THR A 71 -17.52 10.99 0.03
CA THR A 71 -18.61 10.27 -0.65
C THR A 71 -18.13 9.31 -1.75
N HIS A 72 -16.85 9.34 -2.09
CA HIS A 72 -16.25 8.51 -3.14
C HIS A 72 -15.73 7.15 -2.64
N VAL A 73 -15.91 6.85 -1.35
CA VAL A 73 -15.62 5.52 -0.77
C VAL A 73 -16.30 4.45 -1.63
N ASP A 74 -15.52 3.44 -2.01
CA ASP A 74 -15.91 2.30 -2.84
C ASP A 74 -16.54 2.64 -4.21
N ARG A 75 -16.29 3.84 -4.77
CA ARG A 75 -16.79 4.20 -6.10
C ARG A 75 -15.93 3.73 -7.25
N TRP A 76 -14.66 3.40 -7.00
CA TRP A 76 -13.77 2.83 -8.00
C TRP A 76 -14.20 1.42 -8.36
N ASN A 77 -14.47 1.18 -9.63
CA ASN A 77 -14.63 -0.16 -10.17
C ASN A 77 -13.45 -0.47 -11.10
N GLY A 78 -12.62 -1.43 -10.69
CA GLY A 78 -11.42 -1.83 -11.44
C GLY A 78 -11.69 -2.44 -12.82
N GLU A 79 -12.90 -2.97 -13.07
CA GLU A 79 -13.29 -3.48 -14.40
C GLU A 79 -13.71 -2.35 -15.35
N LEU A 80 -14.32 -1.29 -14.81
CA LEU A 80 -14.80 -0.15 -15.59
C LEU A 80 -13.77 0.99 -15.70
N HIS A 81 -12.69 0.91 -14.91
CA HIS A 81 -11.67 1.94 -14.83
C HIS A 81 -12.27 3.36 -14.69
N HIS A 82 -11.82 4.31 -15.50
CA HIS A 82 -12.29 5.70 -15.51
C HIS A 82 -13.79 5.85 -15.72
N GLU A 83 -14.46 4.91 -16.41
CA GLU A 83 -15.89 5.00 -16.67
C GLU A 83 -16.71 5.03 -15.37
N SER A 84 -16.21 4.35 -14.32
CA SER A 84 -16.83 4.40 -12.99
C SER A 84 -16.82 5.80 -12.38
N CYS A 85 -15.76 6.57 -12.61
CA CYS A 85 -15.60 7.95 -12.14
C CYS A 85 -16.40 8.93 -13.02
N LEU A 86 -16.34 8.74 -14.35
CA LEU A 86 -17.10 9.53 -15.33
C LEU A 86 -18.61 9.26 -15.30
N ALA A 87 -19.07 8.28 -14.51
CA ALA A 87 -20.48 8.12 -14.20
C ALA A 87 -21.09 9.41 -13.64
N CYS A 88 -20.29 10.21 -12.91
CA CYS A 88 -20.66 11.52 -12.40
C CYS A 88 -19.80 12.66 -12.96
N HIS A 89 -18.47 12.50 -12.97
CA HIS A 89 -17.55 13.56 -13.39
C HIS A 89 -17.69 13.84 -14.89
N GLY A 90 -17.85 15.12 -15.27
CA GLY A 90 -18.08 15.50 -16.66
C GLY A 90 -19.53 15.35 -17.14
N LYS A 91 -20.47 14.96 -16.27
CA LYS A 91 -21.90 14.92 -16.58
C LYS A 91 -22.65 16.09 -15.97
N GLU A 92 -23.49 16.72 -16.78
CA GLU A 92 -24.38 17.78 -16.32
C GLU A 92 -25.38 17.27 -15.27
N GLY A 93 -25.73 18.12 -14.31
CA GLY A 93 -26.73 17.83 -13.28
C GLY A 93 -26.26 16.96 -12.09
N THR A 94 -25.04 16.41 -12.12
CA THR A 94 -24.49 15.61 -11.00
C THR A 94 -23.80 16.46 -9.94
N GLY A 95 -23.40 17.68 -10.31
CA GLY A 95 -22.58 18.56 -9.46
C GLY A 95 -21.11 18.15 -9.35
N ALA A 96 -20.69 17.04 -9.98
CA ALA A 96 -19.30 16.64 -10.00
C ALA A 96 -18.52 17.43 -11.05
N PRO A 97 -17.31 17.94 -10.72
CA PRO A 97 -16.51 18.72 -11.67
C PRO A 97 -16.04 17.85 -12.84
N THR A 98 -16.00 18.43 -14.04
CA THR A 98 -15.33 17.82 -15.18
C THR A 98 -13.82 17.78 -14.91
N PRO A 99 -13.12 16.67 -15.19
CA PRO A 99 -11.66 16.64 -15.15
C PRO A 99 -11.08 17.75 -16.07
N PRO A 100 -9.96 18.39 -15.69
CA PRO A 100 -9.27 19.34 -16.56
C PRO A 100 -8.76 18.70 -17.86
N ASP A 101 -8.35 19.53 -18.81
CA ASP A 101 -7.89 19.13 -20.14
C ASP A 101 -6.69 18.16 -20.12
N ASP A 102 -5.79 18.31 -19.16
CA ASP A 102 -4.62 17.45 -18.93
C ASP A 102 -4.94 15.98 -18.52
N HIS A 103 -6.22 15.65 -18.36
CA HIS A 103 -6.70 14.28 -18.15
C HIS A 103 -7.04 13.55 -19.45
N PHE A 104 -7.04 14.24 -20.59
CA PHE A 104 -7.48 13.73 -21.87
C PHE A 104 -6.35 13.72 -22.89
N TYR A 105 -6.43 12.80 -23.86
CA TYR A 105 -5.55 12.87 -25.03
C TYR A 105 -5.74 14.19 -25.77
N ASP A 106 -4.62 14.76 -26.25
CA ASP A 106 -4.57 16.03 -26.99
C ASP A 106 -5.14 17.25 -26.23
N ASN A 107 -5.36 17.13 -24.92
CA ASN A 107 -6.01 18.16 -24.10
C ASN A 107 -7.43 18.50 -24.57
N ASP A 108 -8.17 17.50 -25.08
CA ASP A 108 -9.59 17.65 -25.44
C ASP A 108 -10.51 17.07 -24.34
N PRO A 109 -11.20 17.90 -23.53
CA PRO A 109 -12.12 17.44 -22.48
C PRO A 109 -13.33 16.62 -22.97
N LYS A 110 -13.57 16.60 -24.28
CA LYS A 110 -14.60 15.75 -24.92
C LYS A 110 -14.02 14.47 -25.52
N GLY A 111 -12.70 14.35 -25.53
CA GLY A 111 -11.95 13.24 -26.08
C GLY A 111 -11.84 12.07 -25.11
N GLN A 112 -10.93 11.14 -25.44
CA GLN A 112 -10.65 9.98 -24.61
C GLN A 112 -9.78 10.37 -23.41
N VAL A 113 -10.11 9.84 -22.23
CA VAL A 113 -9.28 9.98 -21.03
C VAL A 113 -7.95 9.26 -21.23
N PHE A 114 -6.85 9.97 -21.01
CA PHE A 114 -5.50 9.42 -21.01
C PHE A 114 -5.16 8.75 -19.67
N ARG A 115 -5.58 9.36 -18.55
CA ARG A 115 -5.37 8.86 -17.18
C ARG A 115 -6.55 7.98 -16.74
N ASP A 116 -6.60 6.77 -17.28
CA ASP A 116 -7.71 5.82 -17.12
C ASP A 116 -7.92 5.30 -15.69
N ASN A 117 -6.87 5.27 -14.87
CA ASN A 117 -6.91 4.81 -13.49
C ASN A 117 -6.82 6.00 -12.52
N CYS A 118 -7.93 6.71 -12.34
CA CYS A 118 -8.00 7.95 -11.54
C CYS A 118 -7.46 7.78 -10.11
N VAL A 119 -7.66 6.59 -9.52
CA VAL A 119 -7.24 6.24 -8.15
C VAL A 119 -5.72 6.17 -7.96
N GLN A 120 -4.92 6.16 -9.04
CA GLN A 120 -3.46 6.21 -8.94
C GLN A 120 -2.95 7.58 -8.47
N CYS A 121 -3.75 8.63 -8.65
CA CYS A 121 -3.39 10.00 -8.29
C CYS A 121 -4.38 10.61 -7.28
N HIS A 122 -5.67 10.35 -7.45
CA HIS A 122 -6.70 10.82 -6.53
C HIS A 122 -6.92 9.79 -5.44
N ALA A 123 -6.22 9.94 -4.31
CA ALA A 123 -6.35 9.04 -3.17
C ALA A 123 -7.62 9.34 -2.35
N GLN A 124 -8.13 8.32 -1.66
CA GLN A 124 -9.18 8.49 -0.65
C GLN A 124 -8.54 8.85 0.69
N GLN A 125 -9.13 9.80 1.41
CA GLN A 125 -8.74 10.13 2.78
C GLN A 125 -9.90 9.82 3.71
N THR A 126 -9.81 8.71 4.44
CA THR A 126 -10.84 8.27 5.38
C THR A 126 -10.49 8.60 6.83
N ASP A 127 -9.24 9.00 7.10
CA ASP A 127 -8.82 9.43 8.43
C ASP A 127 -9.19 10.90 8.67
N THR A 128 -9.63 11.19 9.88
CA THR A 128 -9.94 12.54 10.36
C THR A 128 -8.74 13.23 11.00
N LYS A 129 -7.63 12.52 11.23
CA LYS A 129 -6.41 13.05 11.85
C LYS A 129 -5.15 12.57 11.12
N THR A 130 -4.09 13.37 11.17
CA THR A 130 -2.77 12.98 10.67
C THR A 130 -2.12 11.94 11.59
N ALA A 131 -1.38 10.99 11.00
CA ALA A 131 -0.67 9.95 11.76
C ALA A 131 0.53 10.48 12.57
N PHE A 132 1.04 11.67 12.24
CA PHE A 132 2.15 12.32 12.92
C PHE A 132 1.80 13.79 13.21
N ASN A 133 2.30 14.26 14.36
CA ASN A 133 2.13 15.58 14.98
C ASN A 133 0.69 15.90 15.41
N GLU A 134 0.49 16.05 16.73
CA GLU A 134 -0.68 16.71 17.34
C GLU A 134 -0.48 18.21 17.43
#